data_AF-X0YNZ7-F1
#
_entry.id   AF-X0YNZ7-F1
#
_cell.length_a   1.000
_cell.length_b   1.000
_cell.length_c   1.000
_cell.angle_alpha   90.00
_cell.angle_beta   90.00
_cell.angle_gamma   90.00
#
_symmetry.space_group_name_H-M   'P 1'
#
loop_
_entity.id
_entity.type
_entity.pdbx_description
1 polymer ?
#
loop_
_entity_poly.entity_id
_entity_poly.type
_entity_poly.pdbx_seq_one_letter_code
_entity_poly.pdbx_strand_id
1 'polypeptide(L)'
;MKIKIKYLNGIRFKHFIINSAQRVNQMEQYLNDINVFPVADGDTGTNMAATMNSIVEGINKCKESSFARISNIIADSALTGARGNSGAILAQFFQGLAEATKDKVRLSTETFAQATTKAVEQARNAISNPIEGTIITVM
;
A
#
# COMPACT_ATOMS: atom_id res chain seq x y z
N MET A 1 -26.07 18.22 8.46
CA MET A 1 -26.19 16.84 7.93
C MET A 1 -24.79 16.29 7.69
N LYS A 2 -24.29 15.35 8.51
CA LYS A 2 -22.93 14.80 8.34
C LYS A 2 -22.92 13.87 7.11
N ILE A 3 -22.10 14.16 6.11
CA ILE A 3 -21.92 13.30 4.94
C ILE A 3 -21.30 11.97 5.42
N LYS A 4 -22.10 10.92 5.53
CA LYS A 4 -21.60 9.56 5.80
C LYS A 4 -21.16 8.96 4.47
N ILE A 5 -19.89 9.16 4.09
CA ILE A 5 -19.29 8.40 2.99
C ILE A 5 -19.27 6.92 3.43
N LYS A 6 -19.99 6.05 2.71
CA LYS A 6 -20.13 4.61 3.01
C LYS A 6 -19.46 3.70 2.00
N TYR A 7 -18.69 4.27 1.07
CA TYR A 7 -18.04 3.50 0.01
C TYR A 7 -16.66 4.06 -0.34
N LEU A 8 -15.82 3.19 -0.90
CA LEU A 8 -14.53 3.53 -1.47
C LEU A 8 -14.53 3.14 -2.95
N ASN A 9 -14.31 4.10 -3.85
CA ASN A 9 -14.14 3.86 -5.29
C ASN A 9 -12.70 4.19 -5.72
N GLY A 10 -12.36 3.95 -6.99
CA GLY A 10 -11.01 4.18 -7.50
C GLY A 10 -10.53 5.62 -7.34
N ILE A 11 -11.39 6.63 -7.54
CA ILE A 11 -11.01 8.06 -7.38
C ILE A 11 -10.61 8.36 -5.92
N ARG A 12 -11.43 7.93 -4.96
CA ARG A 12 -11.14 8.13 -3.53
C ARG A 12 -9.89 7.37 -3.11
N PHE A 13 -9.72 6.15 -3.61
CA PHE A 13 -8.54 5.34 -3.31
C PHE A 13 -7.26 5.92 -3.92
N LYS A 14 -7.32 6.41 -5.17
CA LYS A 14 -6.23 7.16 -5.80
C LYS A 14 -5.81 8.36 -4.95
N HIS A 15 -6.76 9.17 -4.50
CA HIS A 15 -6.44 10.31 -3.63
C HIS A 15 -5.84 9.86 -2.30
N PHE A 16 -6.38 8.80 -1.68
CA PHE A 16 -5.81 8.22 -0.47
C PHE A 16 -4.33 7.85 -0.68
N ILE A 17 -4.01 7.12 -1.75
CA ILE A 17 -2.65 6.68 -2.05
C ILE A 17 -1.70 7.86 -2.32
N ILE A 18 -2.13 8.87 -3.08
CA ILE A 18 -1.32 10.07 -3.33
C ILE A 18 -0.98 10.80 -2.01
N ASN A 19 -1.98 10.97 -1.13
CA ASN A 19 -1.74 11.62 0.15
C ASN A 19 -0.86 10.76 1.08
N SER A 20 -1.03 9.44 1.06
CA SER A 20 -0.17 8.50 1.78
C SER A 20 1.28 8.58 1.29
N ALA A 21 1.52 8.65 -0.02
CA ALA A 21 2.86 8.83 -0.59
C ALA A 21 3.51 10.13 -0.13
N GLN A 22 2.75 11.24 -0.18
CA GLN A 22 3.22 12.53 0.33
C GLN A 22 3.60 12.47 1.81
N ARG A 23 2.79 11.78 2.63
CA ARG A 23 3.09 11.60 4.05
C ARG A 23 4.34 10.74 4.26
N VAL A 24 4.52 9.66 3.51
CA VAL A 24 5.73 8.82 3.58
C VAL A 24 6.97 9.63 3.21
N ASN A 25 6.93 10.40 2.12
CA ASN A 25 8.03 11.29 1.72
C ASN A 25 8.37 12.33 2.80
N GLN A 26 7.36 12.93 3.44
CA GLN A 26 7.57 13.88 4.54
C GLN A 26 8.20 13.24 5.78
N MET A 27 7.93 11.95 6.01
CA MET A 27 8.40 11.19 7.16
C MET A 27 9.66 10.38 6.82
N GLU A 28 10.22 10.50 5.61
CA GLU A 28 11.32 9.66 5.11
C GLU A 28 12.48 9.59 6.10
N GLN A 29 13.01 10.75 6.51
CA GLN A 29 14.12 10.80 7.47
C GLN A 29 13.75 10.20 8.82
N TYR A 30 12.56 10.52 9.34
CA TYR A 30 12.10 9.94 10.61
C TYR A 30 12.00 8.41 10.54
N LEU A 31 11.52 7.87 9.42
CA LEU A 31 11.43 6.42 9.19
C LEU A 31 12.81 5.77 9.09
N ASN A 32 13.78 6.47 8.50
CA ASN A 32 15.19 6.05 8.51
C ASN A 32 15.78 6.08 9.92
N ASP A 33 15.49 7.11 10.72
CA ASP A 33 16.00 7.28 12.09
C ASP A 33 15.48 6.19 13.05
N ILE A 34 14.24 5.74 12.85
CA ILE A 34 13.64 4.65 13.66
C ILE A 34 13.91 3.25 13.09
N ASN A 35 14.61 3.13 11.96
CA ASN A 35 14.97 1.85 11.35
C ASN A 35 16.13 1.20 12.11
N VAL A 36 15.84 0.69 13.31
CA VAL A 36 16.81 0.06 14.21
C VAL A 36 16.58 -1.45 14.37
N PHE A 37 15.51 -1.98 13.76
CA PHE A 37 15.10 -3.38 13.87
C PHE A 37 14.37 -3.85 12.61
N PRO A 38 14.59 -5.10 12.13
CA PRO A 38 15.58 -6.07 12.59
C PRO A 38 16.98 -5.80 12.01
N VAL A 39 17.07 -4.97 10.97
CA VAL A 39 18.32 -4.56 10.31
C VAL A 39 18.42 -3.05 10.39
N ALA A 40 19.46 -2.55 11.06
CA ALA A 40 19.65 -1.12 11.31
C ALA A 40 20.47 -0.44 10.21
N ASP A 41 19.98 -0.48 8.97
CA ASP A 41 20.65 0.10 7.78
C ASP A 41 20.17 1.53 7.46
N GLY A 42 19.17 2.04 8.19
CA GLY A 42 18.73 3.43 8.07
C GLY A 42 18.11 3.79 6.72
N ASP A 43 17.58 2.81 5.97
CA ASP A 43 17.06 3.04 4.61
C ASP A 43 15.54 2.79 4.44
N THR A 44 14.83 2.36 5.50
CA THR A 44 13.41 1.98 5.42
C THR A 44 12.53 3.11 4.87
N GLY A 45 12.74 4.34 5.33
CA GLY A 45 12.05 5.52 4.82
C GLY A 45 12.33 5.75 3.34
N THR A 46 13.61 5.74 2.95
CA THR A 46 14.04 5.91 1.56
C THR A 46 13.42 4.85 0.64
N ASN A 47 13.43 3.59 1.07
CA ASN A 47 12.88 2.44 0.34
C ASN A 47 11.36 2.53 0.18
N MET A 48 10.64 2.90 1.24
CA MET A 48 9.19 3.10 1.17
C MET A 48 8.82 4.32 0.32
N ALA A 49 9.54 5.43 0.45
CA ALA A 49 9.35 6.64 -0.34
C ALA A 49 9.51 6.35 -1.84
N ALA A 50 10.61 5.69 -2.23
CA ALA A 50 10.85 5.29 -3.62
C ALA A 50 9.73 4.38 -4.16
N THR A 51 9.28 3.40 -3.37
CA THR A 51 8.19 2.50 -3.74
C THR A 51 6.87 3.26 -3.93
N MET A 52 6.51 4.15 -3.00
CA MET A 52 5.30 4.96 -3.08
C MET A 52 5.34 5.95 -4.25
N ASN A 53 6.50 6.51 -4.57
CA ASN A 53 6.66 7.39 -5.72
C ASN A 53 6.43 6.65 -7.05
N SER A 54 6.94 5.42 -7.19
CA SER A 54 6.61 4.55 -8.33
C SER A 54 5.10 4.32 -8.48
N ILE A 55 4.41 4.04 -7.35
CA ILE A 55 2.95 3.88 -7.35
C ILE A 55 2.24 5.15 -7.85
N VAL A 56 2.66 6.31 -7.35
CA VAL A 56 2.09 7.62 -7.73
C VAL A 56 2.27 7.89 -9.23
N GLU A 57 3.45 7.62 -9.77
CA GLU A 57 3.73 7.74 -11.21
C GLU A 57 2.81 6.86 -12.06
N GLY A 58 2.56 5.63 -11.62
CA GLY A 58 1.64 4.70 -12.28
C GLY A 58 0.19 5.19 -12.26
N ILE A 59 -0.35 5.50 -11.09
CA ILE A 59 -1.77 5.91 -10.95
C ILE A 59 -2.06 7.28 -11.56
N ASN A 60 -1.08 8.18 -11.65
CA ASN A 60 -1.27 9.48 -12.30
C ASN A 60 -1.52 9.36 -13.81
N LYS A 61 -1.02 8.30 -14.44
CA LYS A 61 -1.30 7.99 -15.86
C LYS A 61 -2.70 7.41 -16.07
N CYS A 62 -3.36 6.93 -15.00
CA CYS A 62 -4.69 6.35 -15.06
C CYS A 62 -5.81 7.41 -15.01
N LYS A 63 -6.75 7.30 -15.97
CA LYS A 63 -7.97 8.11 -16.04
C LYS A 63 -9.23 7.35 -15.60
N GLU A 64 -9.10 6.09 -15.19
CA GLU A 64 -10.23 5.25 -14.78
C GLU A 64 -10.68 5.55 -13.33
N SER A 65 -11.93 5.23 -13.02
CA SER A 65 -12.53 5.44 -11.68
C SER A 65 -12.87 4.15 -10.93
N SER A 66 -12.66 2.98 -11.55
CA SER A 66 -12.94 1.68 -10.94
C SER A 66 -11.92 1.35 -9.84
N PHE A 67 -12.39 0.84 -8.70
CA PHE A 67 -11.50 0.41 -7.62
C PHE A 67 -10.53 -0.67 -8.11
N ALA A 68 -11.03 -1.72 -8.77
CA ALA A 68 -10.21 -2.81 -9.28
C ALA A 68 -9.09 -2.32 -10.22
N ARG A 69 -9.38 -1.38 -11.11
CA ARG A 69 -8.41 -0.88 -12.08
C ARG A 69 -7.33 -0.03 -11.43
N ILE A 70 -7.71 0.82 -10.48
CA ILE A 70 -6.76 1.59 -9.68
C ILE A 70 -5.90 0.66 -8.81
N SER A 71 -6.50 -0.34 -8.16
CA SER A 71 -5.77 -1.31 -7.34
C SER A 71 -4.77 -2.13 -8.14
N ASN A 72 -5.12 -2.58 -9.35
CA ASN A 72 -4.19 -3.29 -10.22
C ASN A 72 -2.99 -2.41 -10.60
N ILE A 73 -3.22 -1.15 -10.98
CA ILE A 73 -2.13 -0.24 -11.33
C ILE A 73 -1.23 0.04 -10.12
N ILE A 74 -1.82 0.20 -8.93
CA ILE A 74 -1.06 0.35 -7.68
C ILE A 74 -0.19 -0.89 -7.45
N ALA A 75 -0.77 -2.08 -7.56
CA ALA A 75 -0.09 -3.33 -7.32
C ALA A 75 1.07 -3.56 -8.30
N ASP A 76 0.85 -3.32 -9.60
CA ASP A 76 1.87 -3.46 -10.65
C ASP A 76 3.01 -2.44 -10.48
N SER A 77 2.66 -1.20 -10.14
CA SER A 77 3.64 -0.13 -9.94
C SER A 77 4.43 -0.31 -8.66
N ALA A 78 3.80 -0.86 -7.61
CA ALA A 78 4.46 -1.23 -6.36
C ALA A 78 5.43 -2.38 -6.61
N LEU A 79 5.01 -3.43 -7.32
CA LEU A 79 5.84 -4.59 -7.63
C LEU A 79 7.06 -4.21 -8.47
N THR A 80 6.86 -3.41 -9.51
CA THR A 80 7.95 -2.95 -10.39
C THR A 80 8.90 -1.97 -9.69
N GLY A 81 8.35 -1.12 -8.82
CA GLY A 81 9.09 -0.05 -8.15
C GLY A 81 9.59 -0.37 -6.75
N ALA A 82 9.35 -1.59 -6.26
CA ALA A 82 9.70 -1.99 -4.91
C ALA A 82 11.20 -1.83 -4.63
N ARG A 83 11.53 -1.20 -3.52
CA ARG A 83 12.91 -1.06 -3.02
C ARG A 83 13.03 -1.65 -1.63
N GLY A 84 14.09 -2.44 -1.42
CA GLY A 84 14.36 -3.11 -0.15
C GLY A 84 13.23 -4.04 0.33
N ASN A 85 13.36 -4.50 1.57
CA ASN A 85 12.38 -5.40 2.18
C ASN A 85 11.05 -4.69 2.47
N SER A 86 11.09 -3.45 2.94
CA SER A 86 9.89 -2.66 3.25
C SER A 86 9.04 -2.39 2.01
N GLY A 87 9.66 -2.04 0.88
CA GLY A 87 8.98 -1.88 -0.41
C GLY A 87 8.41 -3.19 -0.95
N ALA A 88 9.14 -4.31 -0.81
CA ALA A 88 8.64 -5.62 -1.23
C ALA A 88 7.41 -6.05 -0.44
N ILE A 89 7.40 -5.90 0.89
CA ILE A 89 6.25 -6.22 1.74
C ILE A 89 5.03 -5.37 1.36
N LEU A 90 5.24 -4.07 1.15
CA LEU A 90 4.19 -3.15 0.73
C LEU A 90 3.61 -3.52 -0.64
N ALA A 91 4.47 -3.94 -1.58
CA ALA A 91 4.02 -4.44 -2.88
C ALA A 91 3.16 -5.70 -2.75
N GLN A 92 3.54 -6.64 -1.88
CA GLN A 92 2.75 -7.86 -1.65
C GLN A 92 1.38 -7.56 -1.03
N PHE A 93 1.30 -6.59 -0.12
CA PHE A 93 0.02 -6.11 0.40
C PHE A 93 -0.87 -5.57 -0.73
N PHE A 94 -0.34 -4.72 -1.62
CA PHE A 94 -1.14 -4.19 -2.72
C PHE A 94 -1.54 -5.24 -3.75
N GLN A 95 -0.69 -6.24 -4.01
CA GLN A 95 -1.04 -7.41 -4.83
C GLN A 95 -2.24 -8.15 -4.25
N GLY A 96 -2.24 -8.46 -2.95
CA GLY A 96 -3.38 -9.13 -2.31
C GLY A 96 -4.64 -8.28 -2.24
N LEU A 97 -4.51 -6.96 -2.07
CA LEU A 97 -5.66 -6.06 -2.14
C LEU A 97 -6.27 -6.03 -3.56
N ALA A 98 -5.44 -6.00 -4.59
CA ALA A 98 -5.89 -6.02 -5.98
C ALA A 98 -6.62 -7.33 -6.31
N GLU A 99 -6.06 -8.47 -5.91
CA GLU A 99 -6.69 -9.78 -6.10
C GLU A 99 -8.03 -9.90 -5.35
N ALA A 100 -8.06 -9.50 -4.08
CA ALA A 100 -9.28 -9.56 -3.26
C ALA A 100 -10.40 -8.63 -3.74
N THR A 101 -10.08 -7.63 -4.57
CA THR A 101 -11.02 -6.61 -5.05
C THR A 101 -11.25 -6.64 -6.56
N LYS A 102 -10.91 -7.77 -7.19
CA LYS A 102 -11.14 -8.01 -8.62
C LYS A 102 -12.58 -7.68 -9.03
N ASP A 103 -12.71 -7.01 -10.17
CA ASP A 103 -13.97 -6.58 -10.80
C ASP A 103 -14.85 -5.64 -9.94
N LYS A 104 -14.37 -5.16 -8.79
CA LYS A 104 -15.11 -4.20 -7.96
C LYS A 104 -14.92 -2.78 -8.47
N VAL A 105 -16.01 -2.12 -8.84
CA VAL A 105 -15.98 -0.68 -9.17
C VAL A 105 -15.89 0.18 -7.90
N ARG A 106 -16.50 -0.29 -6.80
CA ARG A 106 -16.49 0.33 -5.47
C ARG A 106 -16.61 -0.74 -4.38
N LEU A 107 -16.19 -0.41 -3.16
CA LEU A 107 -16.26 -1.26 -1.98
C LEU A 107 -17.16 -0.63 -0.92
N SER A 108 -17.91 -1.46 -0.19
CA SER A 108 -18.45 -1.07 1.12
C SER A 108 -17.32 -1.11 2.17
N THR A 109 -17.59 -0.59 3.36
CA THR A 109 -16.66 -0.70 4.50
C THR A 109 -16.36 -2.15 4.86
N GLU A 110 -17.36 -3.03 4.81
CA GLU A 110 -17.21 -4.45 5.09
C GLU A 110 -16.36 -5.16 4.04
N THR A 111 -16.62 -4.91 2.75
CA THR A 111 -15.81 -5.52 1.68
C THR A 111 -14.38 -5.00 1.70
N PHE A 112 -14.17 -3.72 2.06
CA PHE A 112 -12.81 -3.19 2.23
C PHE A 112 -12.08 -3.88 3.38
N ALA A 113 -12.73 -4.03 4.55
CA ALA A 113 -12.14 -4.73 5.69
C ALA A 113 -11.74 -6.18 5.34
N GLN A 114 -12.64 -6.93 4.70
CA GLN A 114 -12.37 -8.31 4.25
C GLN A 114 -11.21 -8.36 3.24
N ALA A 115 -11.15 -7.41 2.30
CA ALA A 115 -10.09 -7.35 1.31
C ALA A 115 -8.74 -7.00 1.93
N THR A 116 -8.71 -6.09 2.91
CA THR A 116 -7.47 -5.76 3.64
C THR A 116 -6.98 -6.93 4.48
N THR A 117 -7.87 -7.71 5.12
CA THR A 117 -7.47 -8.92 5.84
C THR A 117 -6.75 -9.91 4.92
N LYS A 118 -7.30 -10.15 3.72
CA LYS A 118 -6.65 -11.00 2.71
C LYS A 118 -5.31 -10.44 2.23
N ALA A 119 -5.23 -9.12 2.03
CA ALA A 119 -4.00 -8.45 1.64
C ALA A 119 -2.88 -8.60 2.69
N VAL A 120 -3.23 -8.53 3.98
CA VAL A 120 -2.30 -8.75 5.10
C VAL A 120 -1.84 -10.20 5.15
N GLU A 121 -2.76 -11.16 5.01
CA GLU A 121 -2.43 -12.59 4.94
C GLU A 121 -1.43 -12.87 3.82
N GLN A 122 -1.65 -12.30 2.63
CA GLN A 122 -0.74 -12.44 1.51
C GLN A 122 0.63 -11.80 1.77
N ALA A 123 0.67 -10.58 2.30
CA ALA A 123 1.92 -9.91 2.64
C ALA A 123 2.73 -10.70 3.68
N ARG A 124 2.07 -11.26 4.70
CA ARG A 124 2.69 -12.12 5.71
C ARG A 124 3.24 -13.42 5.10
N ASN A 125 2.46 -14.09 4.26
CA ASN A 125 2.86 -15.34 3.63
C ASN A 125 4.00 -15.19 2.61
N ALA A 126 4.18 -13.99 2.05
CA ALA A 126 5.28 -13.69 1.16
C ALA A 126 6.63 -13.52 1.89
N ILE A 127 6.64 -13.43 3.21
CA ILE A 127 7.84 -13.29 4.03
C ILE A 127 8.24 -14.66 4.57
N SER A 128 9.45 -15.11 4.29
CA SER A 128 9.92 -16.45 4.72
C SER A 128 9.97 -16.62 6.25
N ASN A 129 10.24 -15.54 6.99
CA ASN A 129 10.25 -15.53 8.45
C ASN A 129 9.69 -14.19 8.97
N PRO A 130 8.36 -14.06 9.16
CA PRO A 130 7.77 -12.82 9.64
C PRO A 130 8.16 -12.58 11.11
N ILE A 131 8.61 -11.35 11.40
CA ILE A 131 9.10 -10.96 12.73
C ILE A 131 8.18 -9.87 13.29
N GLU A 132 7.69 -10.08 14.52
CA GLU A 132 6.96 -9.04 15.27
C GLU A 132 7.90 -7.89 15.69
N GLY A 133 7.39 -6.67 15.78
CA GLY A 133 8.19 -5.44 15.85
C GLY A 133 8.52 -4.85 14.48
N THR A 134 7.93 -5.37 13.40
CA THR A 134 8.01 -4.80 12.05
C THR A 134 6.65 -4.26 11.60
N ILE A 135 6.53 -3.77 10.36
CA ILE A 135 5.25 -3.33 9.78
C ILE A 135 4.13 -4.39 9.91
N ILE A 136 4.50 -5.67 9.95
CA ILE A 136 3.59 -6.80 10.08
C ILE A 136 2.82 -6.80 11.40
N THR A 137 3.37 -6.21 12.47
CA THR A 137 2.69 -6.13 13.77
C THR A 137 1.48 -5.19 13.74
N VAL A 138 1.48 -4.22 12.83
CA VAL A 138 0.43 -3.18 12.75
C VAL A 138 -0.52 -3.40 11.57
N MET A 139 -0.13 -4.23 10.60
CA MET A 139 -0.98 -4.69 9.50
C MET A 139 -2.10 -5.59 10.00
#